data_AF-A0A1A3Q318-F1
#
_entry.id   AF-A0A1A3Q318-F1
#
_cell.length_a   1.000
_cell.length_b   1.000
_cell.length_c   1.000
_cell.angle_alpha   90.00
_cell.angle_beta   90.00
_cell.angle_gamma   90.00
#
_symmetry.space_group_name_H-M   'P 1'
#
loop_
_entity.id
_entity.type
_entity.pdbx_description
1 polymer ?
#
loop_
_entity_poly.entity_id
_entity_poly.type
_entity_poly.pdbx_seq_one_letter_code
_entity_poly.pdbx_strand_id
1 'polypeptide(L)'
;MSKRILLQAFMSAAAIAAMSACHTSTTPARVTTTVTAVATGPTPTSTALTRKPCDVLTADVAKKFVGEDAQRQLYYEARPPLPVGDTACYYTGATREIDVSIFPRPTDPTAPVNHFQVIRPDNRVDAVSYEAYWFGPGESIVAVKGGLLITVKVANIKGDWTDQDRADDIELADLVVPRVG
;
A
#
# COMPACT_ATOMS: atom_id res chain seq x y z
N MET A 1 -30.08 27.70 -38.38
CA MET A 1 -28.87 27.08 -38.98
C MET A 1 -28.27 26.17 -37.91
N SER A 2 -28.54 24.85 -37.88
CA SER A 2 -27.83 23.77 -38.60
C SER A 2 -26.32 23.77 -38.24
N LYS A 3 -25.70 22.74 -37.65
CA LYS A 3 -25.76 21.30 -37.97
C LYS A 3 -25.42 20.41 -36.76
N ARG A 4 -26.06 19.23 -36.72
CA ARG A 4 -25.63 18.00 -36.02
C ARG A 4 -24.43 17.38 -36.76
N ILE A 5 -23.47 16.79 -36.05
CA ILE A 5 -22.57 15.76 -36.62
C ILE A 5 -22.48 14.57 -35.67
N LEU A 6 -22.74 13.41 -36.26
CA LEU A 6 -22.80 12.05 -35.73
C LEU A 6 -21.51 11.31 -36.17
N LEU A 7 -21.33 10.07 -35.69
CA LEU A 7 -20.37 9.03 -36.12
C LEU A 7 -18.98 9.09 -35.45
N GLN A 8 -18.31 7.98 -35.10
CA GLN A 8 -18.43 6.59 -35.54
C GLN A 8 -17.71 5.65 -34.53
N ALA A 9 -18.23 4.44 -34.36
CA ALA A 9 -17.62 3.35 -33.60
C ALA A 9 -16.57 2.61 -34.44
N PHE A 10 -15.55 2.04 -33.79
CA PHE A 10 -14.79 0.90 -34.33
C PHE A 10 -14.56 -0.15 -33.24
N MET A 11 -15.20 -1.31 -33.44
CA MET A 11 -14.84 -2.59 -32.83
C MET A 11 -13.55 -3.11 -33.45
N SER A 12 -12.74 -3.84 -32.68
CA SER A 12 -11.79 -4.81 -33.22
C SER A 12 -11.66 -5.98 -32.25
N ALA A 13 -12.26 -7.10 -32.62
CA ALA A 13 -12.01 -8.42 -32.07
C ALA A 13 -10.96 -9.11 -32.95
N ALA A 14 -9.94 -9.71 -32.34
CA ALA A 14 -8.99 -10.56 -33.04
C ALA A 14 -9.11 -11.99 -32.48
N ALA A 15 -9.56 -12.90 -33.35
CA ALA A 15 -9.54 -14.34 -33.16
C ALA A 15 -8.65 -14.96 -34.24
N ILE A 16 -7.62 -15.70 -33.83
CA ILE A 16 -6.77 -16.56 -34.68
C ILE A 16 -6.11 -17.57 -33.72
N ALA A 17 -5.90 -18.85 -33.97
CA ALA A 17 -6.48 -19.91 -34.79
C ALA A 17 -5.83 -21.19 -34.24
N ALA A 18 -6.59 -22.29 -34.14
CA ALA A 18 -6.06 -23.58 -33.72
C ALA A 18 -5.12 -24.16 -34.79
N MET A 19 -3.97 -24.68 -34.36
CA MET A 19 -3.15 -25.57 -35.18
C MET A 19 -3.41 -27.01 -34.78
N SER A 20 -4.07 -27.73 -35.68
CA SER A 20 -4.18 -29.18 -35.69
C SER A 20 -2.93 -29.73 -36.37
N ALA A 21 -2.19 -30.61 -35.68
CA ALA A 21 -1.19 -31.47 -36.30
C ALA A 21 -1.47 -32.90 -35.85
N CYS A 22 -1.96 -33.70 -36.80
CA CYS A 22 -2.05 -35.15 -36.70
C CYS A 22 -0.64 -35.73 -36.89
N HIS A 23 -0.13 -36.48 -35.91
CA HIS A 23 0.90 -37.48 -36.18
C HIS A 23 0.65 -38.76 -35.37
N THR A 24 0.74 -39.87 -36.10
CA THR A 24 0.38 -41.23 -35.71
C THR A 24 1.48 -41.91 -34.91
N SER A 25 1.08 -42.45 -33.77
CA SER A 25 1.52 -43.68 -33.06
C SER A 25 2.96 -44.17 -33.20
N THR A 26 3.69 -44.21 -32.07
CA THR A 26 4.56 -45.34 -31.73
C THR A 26 4.65 -45.44 -30.20
N THR A 27 4.30 -46.60 -29.64
CA THR A 27 4.36 -46.89 -28.20
C THR A 27 5.79 -47.26 -27.79
N PRO A 28 6.37 -46.62 -26.75
CA PRO A 28 7.42 -47.24 -25.97
C PRO A 28 6.97 -47.47 -24.51
N ALA A 29 7.61 -48.46 -23.91
CA ALA A 29 7.26 -49.10 -22.66
C ALA A 29 7.15 -48.14 -21.45
N ARG A 30 6.24 -48.51 -20.55
CA ARG A 30 6.06 -47.98 -19.20
C ARG A 30 7.37 -48.12 -18.40
N VAL A 31 8.06 -47.01 -18.18
CA VAL A 31 9.06 -46.86 -17.12
C VAL A 31 8.43 -45.98 -16.05
N THR A 32 8.13 -46.58 -14.90
CA THR A 32 7.66 -45.85 -13.71
C THR A 32 8.84 -45.10 -13.11
N THR A 33 9.05 -43.86 -13.52
CA THR A 33 9.93 -42.93 -12.82
C THR A 33 9.05 -42.07 -11.93
N THR A 34 9.13 -42.29 -10.61
CA THR A 34 8.58 -41.37 -9.61
C THR A 34 9.33 -40.05 -9.70
N VAL A 35 8.82 -39.12 -10.51
CA VAL A 35 9.24 -37.72 -10.47
C VAL A 35 8.47 -37.08 -9.33
N THR A 36 9.13 -36.92 -8.19
CA THR A 36 8.67 -36.01 -7.15
C THR A 36 8.55 -34.62 -7.79
N ALA A 37 7.33 -34.14 -7.97
CA ALA A 37 7.08 -32.78 -8.40
C ALA A 37 7.73 -31.85 -7.36
N VAL A 38 8.82 -31.20 -7.73
CA VAL A 38 9.31 -30.04 -7.00
C VAL A 38 8.22 -28.99 -7.15
N ALA A 39 7.54 -28.69 -6.05
CA ALA A 39 6.64 -27.55 -5.99
C ALA A 39 7.43 -26.30 -6.36
N THR A 40 7.23 -25.79 -7.58
CA THR A 40 7.54 -24.41 -7.90
C THR A 40 6.71 -23.56 -6.94
N GLY A 41 7.35 -23.13 -5.85
CA GLY A 41 6.80 -22.09 -4.99
C GLY A 41 6.45 -20.88 -5.84
N PRO A 42 5.43 -20.09 -5.44
CA PRO A 42 5.04 -18.91 -6.18
C PRO A 42 6.27 -18.02 -6.38
N THR A 43 6.61 -17.74 -7.64
CA THR A 43 7.55 -16.67 -7.97
C THR A 43 7.01 -15.41 -7.30
N PRO A 44 7.80 -14.68 -6.48
CA PRO A 44 7.32 -13.46 -5.87
C PRO A 44 6.97 -12.49 -7.00
N THR A 45 5.67 -12.28 -7.21
CA THR A 45 5.20 -11.21 -8.09
C THR A 45 5.75 -9.93 -7.51
N SER A 46 6.71 -9.32 -8.21
CA SER A 46 7.20 -8.00 -7.87
C SER A 46 5.99 -7.07 -7.89
N THR A 47 5.50 -6.70 -6.70
CA THR A 47 4.39 -5.77 -6.57
C THR A 47 4.83 -4.45 -7.18
N ALA A 48 4.08 -3.95 -8.17
CA ALA A 48 4.38 -2.66 -8.77
C ALA A 48 4.43 -1.57 -7.70
N LEU A 49 5.47 -0.74 -7.74
CA LEU A 49 5.61 0.39 -6.83
C LEU A 49 4.54 1.44 -7.14
N THR A 50 4.06 2.11 -6.10
CA THR A 50 3.03 3.15 -6.23
C THR A 50 3.37 4.38 -5.38
N ARG A 51 2.79 5.51 -5.77
CA ARG A 51 2.81 6.76 -5.00
C ARG A 51 1.44 7.12 -4.45
N LYS A 52 0.43 6.29 -4.69
CA LYS A 52 -0.94 6.51 -4.22
C LYS A 52 -1.14 5.79 -2.89
N PRO A 53 -1.43 6.52 -1.79
CA PRO A 53 -1.54 5.89 -0.48
C PRO A 53 -2.65 4.84 -0.38
N CYS A 54 -3.79 5.03 -1.06
CA CYS A 54 -4.87 4.04 -1.04
C CYS A 54 -4.56 2.76 -1.83
N ASP A 55 -3.51 2.73 -2.66
CA ASP A 55 -3.06 1.48 -3.30
C ASP A 55 -2.28 0.59 -2.30
N VAL A 56 -1.66 1.21 -1.28
CA VAL A 56 -0.93 0.50 -0.22
C VAL A 56 -1.78 0.26 1.03
N LEU A 57 -2.65 1.21 1.39
CA LEU A 57 -3.62 1.07 2.47
C LEU A 57 -4.97 0.55 1.94
N THR A 58 -4.99 -0.73 1.61
CA THR A 58 -6.22 -1.41 1.16
C THR A 58 -7.17 -1.67 2.33
N ALA A 59 -8.44 -1.99 2.03
CA ALA A 59 -9.43 -2.34 3.05
C ALA A 59 -8.99 -3.55 3.90
N ASP A 60 -8.34 -4.56 3.31
CA ASP A 60 -7.86 -5.73 4.04
C ASP A 60 -6.72 -5.40 5.00
N VAL A 61 -5.79 -4.54 4.56
CA VAL A 61 -4.75 -4.00 5.45
C VAL A 61 -5.43 -3.19 6.57
N ALA A 62 -6.44 -2.39 6.25
CA ALA A 62 -7.11 -1.56 7.24
C ALA A 62 -7.81 -2.40 8.32
N LYS A 63 -8.52 -3.44 7.93
CA LYS A 63 -9.20 -4.34 8.86
C LYS A 63 -8.28 -4.99 9.88
N LYS A 64 -7.03 -5.29 9.49
CA LYS A 64 -6.02 -5.85 10.39
C LYS A 64 -5.75 -4.95 11.60
N PHE A 65 -5.69 -3.63 11.39
CA PHE A 65 -5.30 -2.67 12.42
C PHE A 65 -6.50 -1.98 13.09
N VAL A 66 -7.58 -1.76 12.33
CA VAL A 66 -8.77 -1.01 12.77
C VAL A 66 -9.88 -1.92 13.30
N GLY A 67 -9.97 -3.15 12.79
CA GLY A 67 -11.09 -4.07 13.03
C GLY A 67 -11.97 -4.26 11.79
N GLU A 68 -12.88 -5.24 11.85
CA GLU A 68 -13.76 -5.61 10.73
C GLU A 68 -14.70 -4.49 10.27
N ASP A 69 -14.97 -3.53 11.14
CA ASP A 69 -15.80 -2.35 10.88
C ASP A 69 -15.04 -1.20 10.21
N ALA A 70 -13.78 -1.39 9.84
CA ALA A 70 -12.97 -0.37 9.16
C ALA A 70 -13.69 0.25 7.95
N GLN A 71 -13.89 1.56 7.98
CA GLN A 71 -14.48 2.35 6.89
C GLN A 71 -13.50 3.41 6.40
N ARG A 72 -13.36 3.50 5.07
CA ARG A 72 -12.59 4.56 4.44
C ARG A 72 -13.27 5.91 4.68
N GLN A 73 -12.48 6.88 5.10
CA GLN A 73 -12.93 8.23 5.36
C GLN A 73 -12.45 9.20 4.28
N LEU A 74 -13.26 10.22 4.03
CA LEU A 74 -12.91 11.33 3.11
C LEU A 74 -12.56 12.62 3.86
N TYR A 75 -12.78 12.64 5.18
CA TYR A 75 -12.48 13.76 6.06
C TYR A 75 -11.89 13.22 7.37
N TYR A 76 -10.92 13.94 7.93
CA TYR A 76 -10.47 13.73 9.30
C TYR A 76 -11.52 14.25 10.29
N GLU A 77 -11.62 13.61 11.44
CA GLU A 77 -12.53 13.99 12.54
C GLU A 77 -12.02 15.26 13.28
N ALA A 78 -11.91 16.36 12.56
CA ALA A 78 -11.55 17.68 13.08
C ALA A 78 -12.77 18.60 13.20
N ARG A 79 -12.60 19.73 13.89
CA ARG A 79 -13.63 20.78 13.99
C ARG A 79 -13.03 22.14 13.58
N PRO A 80 -13.29 22.63 12.36
CA PRO A 80 -14.13 22.02 11.31
C PRO A 80 -13.50 20.76 10.68
N PRO A 81 -14.29 19.87 10.03
CA PRO A 81 -13.75 18.71 9.32
C PRO A 81 -12.71 19.11 8.27
N LEU A 82 -11.61 18.36 8.20
CA LEU A 82 -10.54 18.58 7.22
C LEU A 82 -10.61 17.49 6.15
N PRO A 83 -10.59 17.82 4.84
CA PRO A 83 -10.60 16.81 3.80
C PRO A 83 -9.33 15.95 3.84
N VAL A 84 -9.47 14.66 3.60
CA VAL A 84 -8.35 13.75 3.33
C VAL A 84 -7.90 14.02 1.89
N GLY A 85 -6.69 14.55 1.72
CA GLY A 85 -6.14 14.88 0.41
C GLY A 85 -5.74 13.64 -0.40
N ASP A 86 -5.46 13.82 -1.69
CA ASP A 86 -5.04 12.72 -2.59
C ASP A 86 -3.70 12.06 -2.19
N THR A 87 -2.94 12.74 -1.33
CA THR A 87 -1.68 12.27 -0.75
C THR A 87 -1.87 11.48 0.55
N ALA A 88 -3.11 11.21 0.96
CA ALA A 88 -3.44 10.43 2.15
C ALA A 88 -4.51 9.36 1.88
N CYS A 89 -4.51 8.32 2.71
CA CYS A 89 -5.59 7.35 2.81
C CYS A 89 -5.87 7.09 4.29
N TYR A 90 -7.13 7.26 4.67
CA TYR A 90 -7.55 7.26 6.06
C TYR A 90 -8.71 6.28 6.27
N TYR A 91 -8.59 5.43 7.28
CA TYR A 91 -9.62 4.50 7.72
C TYR A 91 -9.87 4.65 9.21
N THR A 92 -11.14 4.53 9.61
CA THR A 92 -11.54 4.53 11.02
C THR A 92 -12.53 3.40 11.28
N GLY A 93 -12.57 2.96 12.54
CA GLY A 93 -13.54 2.00 13.06
C GLY A 93 -14.10 2.52 14.39
N ALA A 94 -14.66 1.63 15.21
CA ALA A 94 -15.26 2.03 16.49
C ALA A 94 -14.22 2.49 17.52
N THR A 95 -13.00 1.96 17.47
CA THR A 95 -11.99 2.15 18.54
C THR A 95 -10.64 2.62 18.03
N ARG A 96 -10.31 2.40 16.76
CA ARG A 96 -9.00 2.69 16.18
C ARG A 96 -9.11 3.37 14.85
N GLU A 97 -8.04 4.06 14.49
CA GLU A 97 -7.87 4.76 13.24
C GLU A 97 -6.48 4.45 12.66
N ILE A 98 -6.39 4.50 11.33
CA ILE A 98 -5.12 4.38 10.64
C ILE A 98 -5.03 5.37 9.48
N ASP A 99 -3.83 5.89 9.26
CA ASP A 99 -3.53 6.78 8.15
C ASP A 99 -2.25 6.34 7.45
N VAL A 100 -2.25 6.42 6.12
CA VAL A 100 -1.03 6.41 5.33
C VAL A 100 -1.01 7.64 4.46
N SER A 101 0.07 8.41 4.56
CA SER A 101 0.29 9.59 3.75
C SER A 101 1.64 9.50 3.01
N ILE A 102 1.66 9.91 1.74
CA ILE A 102 2.86 9.89 0.89
C ILE A 102 3.09 11.28 0.31
N PHE A 103 4.21 11.90 0.68
CA PHE A 103 4.60 13.23 0.23
C PHE A 103 5.97 13.22 -0.44
N PRO A 104 6.27 14.17 -1.35
CA PRO A 104 7.66 14.44 -1.70
C PRO A 104 8.42 14.90 -0.45
N ARG A 105 9.68 14.49 -0.33
CA ARG A 105 10.57 15.00 0.70
C ARG A 105 10.77 16.51 0.49
N PRO A 106 10.60 17.35 1.54
CA PRO A 106 10.90 18.77 1.46
C PRO A 106 12.33 19.00 0.95
N THR A 107 12.49 20.01 0.11
CA THR A 107 13.80 20.40 -0.42
C THR A 107 14.68 21.05 0.65
N ASP A 108 14.07 21.68 1.65
CA ASP A 108 14.74 22.16 2.85
C ASP A 108 14.72 21.06 3.92
N PRO A 109 15.88 20.50 4.31
CA PRO A 109 15.96 19.42 5.29
C PRO A 109 15.62 19.87 6.72
N THR A 110 15.49 21.16 6.98
CA THR A 110 15.08 21.73 8.26
C THR A 110 13.60 22.07 8.33
N ALA A 111 12.91 22.03 7.18
CA ALA A 111 11.47 22.23 7.15
C ALA A 111 10.76 21.11 7.92
N PRO A 112 9.72 21.43 8.71
CA PRO A 112 8.88 20.41 9.32
C PRO A 112 8.30 19.48 8.26
N VAL A 113 8.44 18.16 8.46
CA VAL A 113 7.85 17.12 7.60
C VAL A 113 6.32 17.13 7.68
N ASN A 114 5.83 17.46 8.87
CA ASN A 114 4.45 17.82 9.18
C ASN A 114 4.50 18.97 10.20
N HIS A 115 3.37 19.61 10.51
CA HIS A 115 3.22 20.81 11.33
C HIS A 115 4.21 20.96 12.51
N PHE A 116 4.64 19.86 13.16
CA PHE A 116 5.59 19.86 14.28
C PHE A 116 6.76 18.86 14.17
N GLN A 117 6.86 18.07 13.10
CA GLN A 117 7.76 16.91 13.05
C GLN A 117 9.06 17.24 12.33
N VAL A 118 10.17 17.25 13.08
CA VAL A 118 11.51 17.42 12.53
C VAL A 118 12.28 16.11 12.64
N ILE A 119 12.72 15.59 11.50
CA ILE A 119 13.57 14.40 11.44
C ILE A 119 14.93 14.70 12.12
N ARG A 120 15.31 13.90 13.11
CA ARG A 120 16.56 14.03 13.85
C ARG A 120 17.16 12.66 14.19
N PRO A 121 18.46 12.55 14.49
CA PRO A 121 19.04 11.26 14.93
C PRO A 121 18.34 10.67 16.17
N ASP A 122 17.90 11.55 17.07
CA ASP A 122 17.25 11.24 18.35
C ASP A 122 15.88 10.55 18.20
N ASN A 123 15.20 10.68 17.06
CA ASN A 123 13.94 9.99 16.79
C ASN A 123 14.07 8.84 15.77
N ARG A 124 15.29 8.44 15.41
CA ARG A 124 15.55 7.34 14.48
C ARG A 124 15.03 6.01 15.03
N VAL A 125 14.44 5.19 14.16
CA VAL A 125 14.04 3.81 14.46
C VAL A 125 15.06 2.86 13.83
N ASP A 126 15.98 2.33 14.64
CA ASP A 126 17.05 1.45 14.15
C ASP A 126 16.62 -0.02 13.96
N ALA A 127 15.43 -0.38 14.42
CA ALA A 127 14.91 -1.75 14.35
C ALA A 127 14.35 -2.15 12.98
N VAL A 128 14.31 -1.23 12.01
CA VAL A 128 13.72 -1.45 10.68
C VAL A 128 14.79 -1.36 9.57
N SER A 129 14.51 -1.98 8.43
CA SER A 129 15.45 -2.08 7.29
C SER A 129 15.53 -0.83 6.41
N TYR A 130 14.75 0.21 6.73
CA TYR A 130 14.66 1.47 6.00
C TYR A 130 14.91 2.67 6.92
N GLU A 131 15.18 3.83 6.34
CA GLU A 131 15.27 5.06 7.12
C GLU A 131 13.89 5.43 7.66
N ALA A 132 13.73 5.44 8.98
CA ALA A 132 12.49 5.80 9.64
C ALA A 132 12.72 6.55 10.95
N TYR A 133 11.74 7.37 11.31
CA TYR A 133 11.73 8.18 12.50
C TYR A 133 10.37 8.07 13.20
N TRP A 134 10.36 7.98 14.52
CA TRP A 134 9.14 7.85 15.32
C TRP A 134 8.91 9.09 16.15
N PHE A 135 7.76 9.74 15.94
CA PHE A 135 7.41 11.01 16.61
C PHE A 135 6.56 10.81 17.85
N GLY A 136 6.40 9.56 18.28
CA GLY A 136 5.56 9.20 19.39
C GLY A 136 4.15 8.80 18.95
N PRO A 137 3.34 8.37 19.91
CA PRO A 137 2.03 7.82 19.63
C PRO A 137 1.08 8.92 19.16
N GLY A 138 0.26 8.63 18.15
CA GLY A 138 -0.61 9.62 17.50
C GLY A 138 0.09 10.52 16.48
N GLU A 139 1.43 10.64 16.57
CA GLU A 139 2.29 11.40 15.66
C GLU A 139 3.07 10.54 14.66
N SER A 140 2.91 9.21 14.70
CA SER A 140 3.23 8.28 13.58
C SER A 140 4.72 7.96 13.37
N ILE A 141 4.97 6.96 12.52
CA ILE A 141 6.28 6.73 11.89
C ILE A 141 6.36 7.53 10.59
N VAL A 142 7.50 8.17 10.36
CA VAL A 142 7.87 8.76 9.07
C VAL A 142 9.04 7.98 8.50
N ALA A 143 8.81 7.26 7.39
CA ALA A 143 9.84 6.59 6.62
C ALA A 143 10.30 7.44 5.42
N VAL A 144 11.56 7.30 5.04
CA VAL A 144 12.18 8.01 3.92
C VAL A 144 12.57 7.00 2.84
N LYS A 145 12.05 7.15 1.63
CA LYS A 145 12.38 6.25 0.50
C LYS A 145 12.27 6.97 -0.83
N GLY A 146 13.33 6.90 -1.66
CA GLY A 146 13.27 7.38 -3.05
C GLY A 146 12.86 8.85 -3.21
N GLY A 147 13.24 9.72 -2.27
CA GLY A 147 12.84 11.13 -2.26
C GLY A 147 11.40 11.37 -1.79
N LEU A 148 10.74 10.37 -1.22
CA LEU A 148 9.41 10.44 -0.62
C LEU A 148 9.50 10.33 0.91
N LEU A 149 8.51 10.93 1.57
CA LEU A 149 8.18 10.72 2.96
C LEU A 149 6.89 9.92 3.03
N ILE A 150 6.94 8.81 3.76
CA ILE A 150 5.83 7.91 3.99
C ILE A 150 5.49 8.00 5.47
N THR A 151 4.38 8.67 5.77
CA THR A 151 3.85 8.73 7.13
C THR A 151 2.87 7.60 7.32
N VAL A 152 3.00 6.83 8.40
CA VAL A 152 2.03 5.79 8.77
C VAL A 152 1.62 5.91 10.22
N LYS A 153 0.31 5.85 10.45
CA LYS A 153 -0.31 6.00 11.76
C LYS A 153 -1.18 4.79 12.05
N VAL A 154 -1.05 4.24 13.26
CA VAL A 154 -2.05 3.42 13.92
C VAL A 154 -2.30 4.01 15.30
N ALA A 155 -3.56 4.34 15.60
CA ALA A 155 -3.90 4.97 16.87
C ALA A 155 -5.27 4.53 17.40
N ASN A 156 -5.41 4.57 18.72
CA ASN A 156 -6.72 4.50 19.37
C ASN A 156 -7.43 5.85 19.22
N ILE A 157 -8.72 5.83 18.88
CA ILE A 157 -9.56 7.04 18.81
C ILE A 157 -9.75 7.65 20.20
N LYS A 158 -9.73 6.80 21.23
CA LYS A 158 -9.87 7.18 22.64
C LYS A 158 -8.92 6.35 23.51
N GLY A 159 -8.48 6.95 24.61
CA GLY A 159 -7.66 6.28 25.63
C GLY A 159 -6.19 6.69 25.59
N ASP A 160 -5.43 6.13 26.52
CA ASP A 160 -4.00 6.37 26.65
C ASP A 160 -3.20 5.55 25.64
N TRP A 161 -2.00 6.02 25.36
CA TRP A 161 -1.08 5.41 24.44
C TRP A 161 -0.33 4.23 25.07
N THR A 162 0.00 3.25 24.24
CA THR A 162 0.64 2.01 24.68
C THR A 162 1.85 1.68 23.80
N ASP A 163 2.77 0.84 24.31
CA ASP A 163 3.87 0.29 23.51
C ASP A 163 3.37 -0.53 22.31
N GLN A 164 2.13 -1.03 22.37
CA GLN A 164 1.47 -1.70 21.26
C GLN A 164 1.24 -0.76 20.07
N ASP A 165 0.93 0.52 20.31
CA ASP A 165 0.70 1.47 19.21
C ASP A 165 1.98 1.67 18.39
N ARG A 166 3.15 1.68 19.06
CA ARG A 166 4.44 1.71 18.37
C ARG A 166 4.69 0.43 17.56
N ALA A 167 4.37 -0.74 18.11
CA ALA A 167 4.54 -2.00 17.40
C ALA A 167 3.66 -2.05 16.15
N ASP A 168 2.42 -1.57 16.25
CA ASP A 168 1.47 -1.51 15.14
C ASP A 168 1.90 -0.49 14.06
N ASP A 169 2.43 0.68 14.46
CA ASP A 169 3.02 1.64 13.52
C ASP A 169 4.16 1.00 12.71
N ILE A 170 5.06 0.26 13.38
CA ILE A 170 6.16 -0.45 12.71
C ILE A 170 5.63 -1.51 11.77
N GLU A 171 4.67 -2.33 12.23
CA GLU A 171 4.09 -3.39 11.42
C GLU A 171 3.38 -2.84 10.17
N LEU A 172 2.65 -1.73 10.30
CA LEU A 172 2.06 -1.04 9.14
C LEU A 172 3.14 -0.49 8.21
N ALA A 173 4.20 0.12 8.76
CA ALA A 173 5.31 0.65 7.98
C ALA A 173 6.01 -0.46 7.16
N ASP A 174 6.24 -1.64 7.74
CA ASP A 174 6.86 -2.79 7.07
C ASP A 174 6.01 -3.31 5.89
N LEU A 175 4.68 -3.17 5.95
CA LEU A 175 3.78 -3.50 4.85
C LEU A 175 3.76 -2.45 3.74
N VAL A 176 3.87 -1.17 4.11
CA VAL A 176 3.68 -0.03 3.21
C VAL A 176 4.98 0.35 2.49
N VAL A 177 6.07 0.57 3.24
CA VAL A 177 7.32 1.16 2.73
C VAL A 177 7.92 0.37 1.57
N PRO A 178 7.96 -0.98 1.56
CA PRO A 178 8.48 -1.73 0.41
C PRO A 178 7.72 -1.49 -0.89
N ARG A 179 6.42 -1.14 -0.82
CA ARG A 179 5.51 -0.96 -1.96
C ARG A 179 5.50 0.47 -2.53
N VAL A 180 6.19 1.42 -1.90
CA VAL A 180 6.24 2.82 -2.33
C VAL A 180 7.47 3.10 -3.21
N GLY A 181 7.29 3.82 -4.33
CA GLY A 181 8.37 4.24 -5.24
C GLY A 181 7.89 4.91 -6.52
#